data_AF-A0A0C2ZT98-F1
#
_entry.id   AF-A0A0C2ZT98-F1
#
_cell.length_a   1.000
_cell.length_b   1.000
_cell.length_c   1.000
_cell.angle_alpha   90.00
_cell.angle_beta   90.00
_cell.angle_gamma   90.00
#
_symmetry.space_group_name_H-M   'P 1'
#
loop_
_entity.id
_entity.type
_entity.pdbx_description
1 polymer ?
#
loop_
_entity_poly.entity_id
_entity_poly.type
_entity_poly.pdbx_seq_one_letter_code
_entity_poly.pdbx_strand_id
1 'polypeptide(L)'
;WQEPAIQALQALNSERQRVNVTPIPGTLVVHIPGSPPYLTSFVAVDVFRSPVHRSIKRSGMQLHSIVVFFNTNSDVQVEVRHLGSPHSIT
;
A
#
# COMPACT_ATOMS: atom_id res chain seq x y z
N TRP A 1 -7.60 -7.77 7.94
CA TRP A 1 -8.79 -8.57 7.62
C TRP A 1 -9.94 -7.61 7.29
N GLN A 2 -10.72 -7.91 6.25
CA GLN A 2 -11.94 -7.18 5.91
C GLN A 2 -13.11 -8.16 6.00
N GLU A 3 -14.24 -7.72 6.55
CA GLU A 3 -15.45 -8.52 6.61
C GLU A 3 -15.86 -9.00 5.20
N PRO A 4 -15.98 -10.33 4.98
CA PRO A 4 -16.41 -10.87 3.70
C PRO A 4 -17.78 -10.36 3.26
N ALA A 5 -18.02 -10.34 1.94
CA ALA A 5 -19.28 -9.92 1.31
C ALA A 5 -19.68 -8.44 1.48
N ILE A 6 -18.95 -7.64 2.26
CA ILE A 6 -19.22 -6.21 2.42
C ILE A 6 -18.20 -5.36 1.66
N GLN A 7 -18.59 -4.89 0.47
CA GLN A 7 -17.73 -4.04 -0.35
C GLN A 7 -17.71 -2.58 0.13
N ALA A 8 -16.57 -2.16 0.69
CA ALA A 8 -16.41 -0.80 1.21
C ALA A 8 -15.06 -0.13 0.93
N LEU A 9 -13.99 -0.88 0.62
CA LEU A 9 -12.69 -0.28 0.32
C LEU A 9 -12.54 -0.01 -1.18
N GLN A 10 -12.09 1.20 -1.52
CA GLN A 10 -11.76 1.59 -2.89
C GLN A 10 -10.34 2.13 -2.98
N ALA A 11 -9.64 1.80 -4.07
CA ALA A 11 -8.35 2.36 -4.43
C ALA A 11 -8.48 3.21 -5.71
N LEU A 12 -7.65 4.23 -5.85
CA LEU A 12 -7.50 4.99 -7.09
C LEU A 12 -6.44 4.31 -7.95
N ASN A 13 -6.82 3.84 -9.14
CA ASN A 13 -5.87 3.23 -10.07
C ASN A 13 -5.09 4.30 -10.87
N SER A 14 -4.14 3.86 -11.71
CA SER A 14 -3.34 4.74 -12.59
C SER A 14 -4.18 5.54 -13.60
N GLU A 15 -5.36 5.02 -13.98
CA GLU A 15 -6.33 5.68 -14.84
C GLU A 15 -7.24 6.68 -14.09
N ARG A 16 -6.95 6.95 -12.81
CA ARG A 16 -7.72 7.84 -11.93
C ARG A 16 -9.17 7.38 -11.69
N GLN A 17 -9.42 6.08 -11.82
CA GLN A 17 -10.71 5.46 -11.52
C GLN A 17 -10.70 4.88 -10.11
N ARG A 18 -11.86 4.92 -9.45
CA ARG A 18 -12.07 4.25 -8.17
C ARG A 18 -12.39 2.79 -8.42
N VAL A 19 -11.44 1.92 -8.13
CA VAL A 19 -11.62 0.47 -8.23
C VAL A 19 -11.97 -0.12 -6.87
N ASN A 20 -12.84 -1.12 -6.89
CA ASN A 20 -13.25 -1.85 -5.70
C ASN A 20 -12.14 -2.81 -5.26
N VAL A 21 -11.76 -2.74 -4.00
CA VAL A 21 -10.92 -3.76 -3.36
C VAL A 21 -11.84 -4.78 -2.71
N THR A 22 -12.15 -5.86 -3.42
CA THR A 22 -13.12 -6.88 -3.00
C THR A 22 -12.58 -7.72 -1.85
N PRO A 23 -13.29 -7.81 -0.71
CA PRO A 23 -12.96 -8.75 0.36
C PRO A 23 -13.15 -10.19 -0.11
N ILE A 24 -12.05 -10.91 -0.32
CA ILE A 24 -12.07 -12.35 -0.63
C ILE A 24 -11.88 -13.12 0.68
N PRO A 25 -12.78 -14.06 1.05
CA PRO A 25 -12.62 -14.88 2.23
C PRO A 25 -11.26 -15.58 2.28
N GLY A 26 -10.62 -15.59 3.46
CA GLY A 26 -9.30 -16.23 3.65
C GLY A 26 -8.11 -15.43 3.10
N THR A 27 -8.32 -14.20 2.62
CA THR A 27 -7.24 -13.35 2.07
C THR A 27 -6.98 -12.10 2.92
N LEU A 28 -5.82 -11.50 2.69
CA LEU A 28 -5.46 -10.18 3.22
C LEU A 28 -5.26 -9.20 2.06
N VAL A 29 -5.81 -8.00 2.22
CA VAL A 29 -5.42 -6.86 1.40
C VAL A 29 -4.10 -6.34 1.94
N VAL A 30 -3.06 -6.38 1.10
CA VAL A 30 -1.75 -5.80 1.42
C VAL A 30 -1.62 -4.47 0.67
N HIS A 31 -1.33 -3.41 1.40
CA HIS A 31 -1.06 -2.09 0.84
C HIS A 31 0.42 -1.78 1.03
N ILE A 32 1.09 -1.47 -0.08
CA ILE A 32 2.47 -0.99 -0.05
C ILE A 32 2.40 0.54 -0.01
N PRO A 33 2.76 1.18 1.12
CA PRO A 33 2.80 2.62 1.18
C PRO A 33 3.89 3.13 0.24
N GLY A 34 3.52 4.05 -0.64
CA GLY A 34 4.48 4.94 -1.26
C GLY A 34 4.87 6.00 -0.24
N SER A 35 6.15 6.04 0.10
CA SER A 35 6.70 7.00 1.06
C SER A 35 6.72 8.42 0.46
N PRO A 36 6.53 9.49 1.26
CA PRO A 36 7.14 10.78 0.92
C PRO A 36 8.66 10.60 0.77
N PRO A 37 9.39 11.51 0.09
CA PRO A 37 10.79 11.34 -0.32
C PRO A 37 11.81 11.02 0.80
N TYR A 38 11.40 10.96 2.07
CA TYR A 38 12.23 10.70 3.24
C TYR A 38 12.17 9.24 3.78
N LEU A 39 11.32 8.36 3.24
CA LEU A 39 11.11 6.97 3.72
C LEU A 39 11.34 5.92 2.61
N THR A 40 12.28 6.19 1.71
CA THR A 40 12.52 5.49 0.43
C THR A 40 13.41 4.23 0.50
N SER A 41 13.72 3.67 1.69
CA SER A 41 14.76 2.61 1.77
C SER A 41 14.31 1.17 1.60
N PHE A 42 13.09 0.81 2.01
CA PHE A 42 12.74 -0.62 2.10
C PHE A 42 11.96 -1.17 0.91
N VAL A 43 11.49 -0.32 0.00
CA VAL A 43 10.70 -0.72 -1.16
C VAL A 43 11.19 0.07 -2.36
N ALA A 44 11.66 -0.65 -3.38
CA ALA A 44 12.33 -0.15 -4.57
C ALA A 44 11.84 1.24 -5.03
N VAL A 45 12.76 2.20 -4.98
CA VAL A 45 12.52 3.60 -5.32
C VAL A 45 11.92 3.68 -6.72
N ASP A 46 10.77 4.34 -6.82
CA ASP A 46 9.97 4.54 -8.04
C ASP A 46 9.40 3.27 -8.70
N VAL A 47 9.52 2.10 -8.07
CA VAL A 47 8.88 0.86 -8.56
C VAL A 47 7.44 0.72 -8.02
N PHE A 48 7.18 1.18 -6.80
CA PHE A 48 5.86 1.11 -6.16
C PHE A 48 5.34 2.50 -5.79
N ARG A 49 4.06 2.76 -6.10
CA ARG A 49 3.37 4.01 -5.75
C ARG A 49 2.16 3.70 -4.88
N SER A 50 1.99 4.49 -3.80
CA SER A 50 0.83 4.41 -2.90
C SER A 50 -0.45 4.75 -3.66
N PRO A 51 -1.38 3.81 -3.91
CA PRO A 51 -2.68 4.20 -4.42
C PRO A 51 -3.46 4.94 -3.32
N VAL A 52 -4.06 6.08 -3.67
CA VAL A 52 -5.01 6.76 -2.78
C VAL A 52 -6.20 5.84 -2.54
N HIS A 53 -6.46 5.47 -1.29
CA HIS A 53 -7.59 4.63 -0.93
C HIS A 53 -8.60 5.35 -0.03
N ARG A 54 -9.84 4.84 0.00
CA ARG A 54 -10.90 5.33 0.89
C ARG A 54 -11.85 4.20 1.26
N SER A 55 -12.44 4.30 2.44
CA SER A 55 -13.60 3.49 2.82
C SER A 55 -14.89 4.27 2.53
N ILE A 56 -15.85 3.64 1.86
CA ILE A 56 -17.18 4.22 1.62
C ILE A 56 -18.17 3.75 2.70
N LYS A 57 -18.98 4.67 3.21
CA LYS A 57 -20.08 4.34 4.13
C LYS A 57 -21.36 4.04 3.34
N ARG A 58 -22.17 3.09 3.82
CA ARG A 58 -23.55 2.89 3.34
C ARG A 58 -24.48 2.91 4.54
N SER A 59 -25.59 3.64 4.42
CA SER A 59 -26.58 3.73 5.49
C SER A 59 -27.17 2.35 5.79
N GLY A 60 -27.38 2.04 7.07
CA GLY A 60 -27.95 0.76 7.52
C GLY A 60 -27.02 -0.44 7.42
N MET A 61 -25.73 -0.25 7.10
CA MET A 61 -24.76 -1.33 6.97
C MET A 61 -23.55 -1.09 7.86
N GLN A 62 -23.22 -2.07 8.70
CA GLN A 62 -21.99 -2.07 9.50
C GLN A 62 -20.89 -2.79 8.73
N LEU A 63 -19.65 -2.33 8.89
CA LEU A 63 -18.46 -2.94 8.30
C LEU A 63 -17.42 -3.12 9.40
N HIS A 64 -16.95 -4.34 9.57
CA HIS A 64 -15.80 -4.65 10.43
C HIS A 64 -14.53 -4.80 9.59
N SER A 65 -13.44 -4.17 10.04
CA SER A 65 -12.11 -4.35 9.44
C SER A 65 -11.02 -4.13 10.46
N ILE A 66 -9.93 -4.88 10.31
CA ILE A 66 -8.72 -4.78 11.14
C ILE A 66 -7.57 -4.41 10.21
N VAL A 67 -6.93 -3.28 10.50
CA VAL A 67 -5.77 -2.77 9.78
C VAL A 67 -4.54 -2.89 10.70
N VAL A 68 -3.47 -3.46 10.15
CA VAL A 68 -2.19 -3.61 10.84
C VAL A 68 -1.13 -2.90 10.00
N PHE A 69 -0.33 -2.05 10.65
CA PHE A 69 0.78 -1.34 10.01
C PHE A 69 2.11 -1.92 10.49
N PHE A 70 2.99 -2.25 9.56
CA PHE A 70 4.37 -2.61 9.84
C PHE A 70 5.25 -1.45 9.42
N ASN A 71 5.94 -0.84 10.39
CA ASN A 71 6.83 0.31 10.17
C ASN A 71 8.24 -0.03 10.66
N THR A 72 9.22 0.75 10.20
CA THR A 72 10.57 0.73 10.77
C THR A 72 10.58 1.42 12.13
N ASN A 73 11.54 1.06 12.98
CA ASN A 73 11.80 1.85 14.19
C ASN A 73 12.31 3.25 13.80
N SER A 74 12.13 4.22 14.68
CA SER A 74 12.49 5.63 14.44
C SER A 74 13.99 5.89 14.34
N ASP A 75 14.82 4.98 14.84
CA ASP A 75 16.27 5.06 14.92
C ASP A 75 17.00 4.29 13.80
N VAL A 76 16.25 3.62 12.93
CA VAL A 76 16.81 2.88 11.80
C VAL A 76 17.17 3.83 10.66
N GLN A 77 18.42 3.77 10.19
CA GLN A 77 18.83 4.46 8.98
C GLN A 77 18.24 3.79 7.73
N VAL A 78 17.76 4.62 6.82
CA VAL A 78 16.96 4.27 5.64
C VAL A 78 17.74 4.82 4.43
N GLU A 79 18.38 3.94 3.66
CA GLU A 79 19.13 4.27 2.44
C GLU A 79 18.50 3.72 1.16
N VAL A 80 18.60 4.47 0.07
CA VAL A 80 18.20 3.98 -1.26
C VAL A 80 19.28 3.07 -1.82
N ARG A 81 18.95 1.79 -2.04
CA ARG A 81 19.82 0.92 -2.83
C ARG A 81 19.68 1.29 -4.32
N HIS A 82 20.61 2.06 -4.84
CA HIS A 82 20.79 2.21 -6.28
C HIS A 82 21.23 0.87 -6.87
N LEU A 83 20.40 0.27 -7.72
CA LEU A 83 20.77 -0.91 -8.50
C LEU A 83 21.70 -0.46 -9.64
N GLY A 84 22.98 -0.25 -9.30
CA GLY A 84 24.13 -0.19 -10.22
C GLY A 84 24.16 0.92 -11.28
N SER A 85 25.11 1.85 -11.13
CA SER A 85 25.84 2.35 -12.30
C SER A 85 26.71 1.21 -12.84
N PRO A 86 26.83 0.98 -14.17
CA PRO A 86 27.76 -0.02 -14.69
C PRO A 86 29.17 0.45 -14.38
N HIS A 87 29.75 -0.02 -13.28
CA HIS A 87 31.19 0.05 -13.11
C HIS A 87 31.81 -0.85 -14.17
N SER A 88 32.41 -0.22 -15.18
CA SER A 88 33.34 -0.86 -16.11
C SER A 88 34.41 -1.58 -15.31
N ILE A 89 34.41 -2.91 -15.41
CA ILE A 89 35.56 -3.72 -15.04
C ILE A 89 36.54 -3.56 -16.21
N THR A 90 37.62 -2.81 -15.97
CA THR A 90 38.86 -2.89 -16.74
C THR A 90 40.00 -3.12 -15.77
#